data_AF-A0A133VPB1-F1
#
_entry.id   AF-A0A133VPB1-F1
#
_cell.length_a   1.000
_cell.length_b   1.000
_cell.length_c   1.000
_cell.angle_alpha   90.00
_cell.angle_beta   90.00
_cell.angle_gamma   90.00
#
_symmetry.space_group_name_H-M   'P 1'
#
loop_
_entity.id
_entity.type
_entity.pdbx_description
1 polymer ?
#
loop_
_entity_poly.entity_id
_entity_poly.type
_entity_poly.pdbx_seq_one_letter_code
_entity_poly.pdbx_strand_id
1 'polypeptide(L)'
;MKVKGWNNGSPLETGAGYGIRISRKDREAYFRREWESVIIDLEGGSTIEVNISESFWRDCIELRSARIGKWMIRKELAPWEKNNPPSLELKHIEGRKFKLKNT
;
A
#
# COMPACT_ATOMS: atom_id res chain seq x y z
N MET A 1 -7.77 2.03 8.56
CA MET A 1 -8.63 1.62 7.43
C MET A 1 -8.23 0.23 6.96
N LYS A 2 -9.19 -0.59 6.51
CA LYS A 2 -8.89 -1.92 5.94
C LYS A 2 -8.48 -1.75 4.47
N VAL A 3 -7.33 -2.27 4.10
CA VAL A 3 -6.81 -2.23 2.73
C VAL A 3 -6.55 -3.65 2.23
N LYS A 4 -6.37 -3.81 0.92
CA LYS A 4 -6.03 -5.10 0.30
C LYS A 4 -4.64 -5.05 -0.28
N GLY A 5 -3.91 -6.16 -0.23
CA GLY A 5 -2.75 -6.36 -1.09
C GLY A 5 -3.13 -6.15 -2.55
N TRP A 6 -2.24 -5.56 -3.33
CA TRP A 6 -2.42 -5.36 -4.76
C TRP A 6 -1.16 -5.80 -5.49
N ASN A 7 -1.34 -6.37 -6.68
CA ASN A 7 -0.27 -6.56 -7.63
C ASN A 7 -0.73 -6.20 -9.05
N ASN A 8 0.23 -5.98 -9.95
CA ASN A 8 0.00 -5.61 -11.34
C ASN A 8 -0.26 -6.80 -12.28
N GLY A 9 -0.48 -8.02 -11.76
CA GLY A 9 -0.61 -9.25 -12.55
C GLY A 9 0.71 -9.92 -12.94
N SER A 10 1.86 -9.26 -12.71
CA SER A 10 3.19 -9.83 -12.92
C SER A 10 4.15 -9.38 -11.82
N PRO A 11 3.86 -9.73 -10.54
CA PRO A 11 4.75 -9.38 -9.44
C PRO A 11 6.08 -10.13 -9.52
N LEU A 12 7.13 -9.52 -9.00
CA LEU A 12 8.47 -10.11 -8.89
C LEU A 12 8.83 -10.39 -7.43
N GLU A 13 9.68 -11.39 -7.19
CA GLU A 13 10.24 -11.71 -5.87
C GLU A 13 11.05 -10.55 -5.25
N THR A 14 11.49 -9.61 -6.10
CA THR A 14 12.09 -8.34 -5.65
C THR A 14 11.10 -7.39 -4.99
N GLY A 15 9.82 -7.75 -4.93
CA GLY A 15 8.73 -6.91 -4.45
C GLY A 15 8.17 -5.95 -5.51
N ALA A 16 8.84 -5.79 -6.66
CA ALA A 16 8.32 -4.96 -7.74
C ALA A 16 6.98 -5.52 -8.27
N GLY A 17 6.08 -4.62 -8.65
CA GLY A 17 4.73 -5.01 -9.08
C GLY A 17 3.71 -5.16 -7.95
N TYR A 18 4.10 -4.99 -6.68
CA TYR A 18 3.18 -4.99 -5.53
C TYR A 18 2.83 -3.58 -5.00
N GLY A 19 1.76 -3.54 -4.21
CA GLY A 19 1.29 -2.37 -3.49
C GLY A 19 0.10 -2.69 -2.57
N ILE A 20 -0.60 -1.66 -2.12
CA ILE A 20 -1.87 -1.79 -1.40
C ILE A 20 -2.96 -1.02 -2.13
N ARG A 21 -4.16 -1.59 -2.20
CA ARG A 21 -5.37 -0.95 -2.73
C ARG A 21 -6.18 -0.36 -1.59
N ILE A 22 -6.51 0.92 -1.72
CA ILE A 22 -7.29 1.70 -0.76
C ILE A 22 -8.71 1.90 -1.32
N SER A 23 -9.72 1.99 -0.44
CA SER A 23 -11.08 2.30 -0.87
C SER A 23 -11.20 3.76 -1.31
N ARG A 24 -12.13 4.07 -2.23
CA ARG A 24 -12.37 5.47 -2.66
C ARG A 24 -12.74 6.37 -1.47
N LYS A 25 -13.59 5.86 -0.58
CA LYS A 25 -14.00 6.54 0.66
C LYS A 25 -12.81 6.87 1.56
N ASP A 26 -11.93 5.90 1.79
CA ASP A 26 -10.77 6.12 2.66
C ASP A 26 -9.73 7.04 2.00
N ARG A 27 -9.55 6.95 0.67
CA ARG A 27 -8.72 7.90 -0.08
C ARG A 27 -9.19 9.33 0.18
N GLU A 28 -10.48 9.60 -0.01
CA GLU A 28 -11.05 10.95 0.13
C GLU A 28 -11.05 11.45 1.57
N ALA A 29 -11.14 10.56 2.56
CA ALA A 29 -11.12 10.93 3.97
C ALA A 29 -9.70 11.23 4.50
N TYR A 30 -8.68 10.49 4.03
CA TYR A 30 -7.36 10.49 4.67
C TYR A 30 -6.21 10.99 3.78
N PHE A 31 -6.42 11.15 2.48
CA PHE A 31 -5.40 11.63 1.55
C PHE A 31 -5.76 13.01 1.01
N ARG A 32 -4.76 13.87 0.83
CA ARG A 32 -4.94 15.21 0.28
C ARG A 32 -4.32 15.35 -1.09
N ARG A 33 -5.00 16.06 -2.00
CA ARG A 33 -4.65 16.12 -3.43
C ARG A 33 -3.30 16.80 -3.68
N GLU A 34 -2.89 17.68 -2.77
CA GLU A 34 -1.59 18.36 -2.81
C GLU A 34 -0.41 17.45 -2.42
N TRP A 35 -0.66 16.23 -1.90
CA TRP A 35 0.42 15.33 -1.53
C TRP A 35 0.98 14.59 -2.75
N GLU A 36 2.27 14.77 -2.99
CA GLU A 36 3.03 14.03 -4.00
C GLU A 36 3.48 12.65 -3.50
N SER A 37 3.54 12.47 -2.17
CA SER A 37 3.98 11.24 -1.54
C SER A 37 3.41 11.08 -0.13
N VAL A 38 3.45 9.86 0.39
CA VAL A 38 3.16 9.53 1.79
C VAL A 38 4.29 8.78 2.45
N ILE A 39 4.40 8.93 3.76
CA ILE A 39 5.30 8.15 4.60
C ILE A 39 4.52 6.97 5.17
N ILE A 40 5.05 5.77 5.00
CA ILE A 40 4.47 4.54 5.53
C ILE A 40 5.48 3.88 6.47
N ASP A 41 5.08 3.77 7.74
CA ASP A 41 5.75 2.93 8.72
C ASP A 41 5.25 1.49 8.55
N LEU A 42 6.12 0.62 8.04
CA LEU A 42 5.85 -0.80 7.90
C LEU A 42 6.05 -1.49 9.25
N GLU A 43 5.09 -2.32 9.64
CA GLU A 43 5.22 -3.17 10.81
C GLU A 43 6.51 -4.00 10.75
N GLY A 44 7.31 -3.93 11.81
CA GLY A 44 8.67 -4.50 11.84
C GLY A 44 9.78 -3.47 11.64
N GLY A 45 9.46 -2.18 11.52
CA GLY A 45 10.40 -1.09 11.79
C GLY A 45 10.96 -0.35 10.57
N SER A 46 10.51 -0.66 9.35
CA SER A 46 10.95 0.08 8.15
C SER A 46 10.01 1.24 7.85
N THR A 47 10.54 2.46 7.78
CA THR A 47 9.81 3.62 7.25
C THR A 47 10.15 3.83 5.78
N ILE A 48 9.12 4.01 4.96
CA ILE A 48 9.25 4.17 3.50
C ILE A 48 8.50 5.40 3.03
N GLU A 49 9.01 6.04 1.98
CA GLU A 49 8.25 7.04 1.23
C GLU A 49 7.67 6.39 -0.03
N VAL A 50 6.41 6.67 -0.32
CA VAL A 50 5.68 6.14 -1.49
C VAL A 50 5.07 7.29 -2.26
N ASN A 51 5.44 7.41 -3.52
CA ASN A 51 4.88 8.42 -4.42
C ASN A 51 3.40 8.15 -4.68
N ILE A 52 2.61 9.22 -4.66
CA ILE A 52 1.23 9.22 -5.12
C ILE A 52 1.26 9.58 -6.61
N SER A 53 0.95 8.61 -7.46
CA SER A 53 0.81 8.88 -8.90
C SER A 53 -0.46 9.71 -9.18
N GLU A 54 -0.49 10.45 -10.29
CA GLU A 54 -1.71 11.15 -10.72
C GLU A 54 -2.92 10.21 -10.88
N SER A 55 -2.65 8.97 -11.31
CA SER A 55 -3.68 7.94 -11.48
C SER A 55 -4.37 7.53 -10.17
N PHE A 56 -3.75 7.79 -9.02
CA PHE A 56 -4.32 7.59 -7.67
C PHE A 56 -5.59 8.40 -7.43
N TRP A 57 -5.64 9.59 -8.01
CA TRP A 57 -6.78 10.50 -7.88
C TRP A 57 -7.91 10.18 -8.85
N ARG A 58 -7.68 9.27 -9.81
CA ARG A 58 -8.68 8.76 -10.76
C ARG A 58 -9.20 7.40 -10.30
N ASP A 59 -8.80 6.34 -11.01
CA ASP A 59 -9.32 4.98 -10.83
C ASP A 59 -8.29 4.01 -10.23
N CYS A 60 -7.00 4.35 -10.26
CA CYS A 60 -5.91 3.51 -9.78
C CYS A 60 -5.61 3.83 -8.31
N ILE A 61 -6.50 3.43 -7.40
CA ILE A 61 -6.43 3.78 -5.96
C ILE A 61 -5.43 2.89 -5.20
N GLU A 62 -4.23 2.71 -5.77
CA GLU A 62 -3.16 1.88 -5.20
C GLU A 62 -1.91 2.68 -4.87
N LEU A 63 -1.33 2.40 -3.70
CA LEU A 63 0.03 2.83 -3.35
C LEU A 63 0.99 1.72 -3.77
N ARG A 64 1.72 1.96 -4.86
CA ARG A 64 2.61 0.97 -5.49
C ARG A 64 4.03 1.18 -5.00
N SER A 65 4.66 0.12 -4.49
CA SER A 65 6.03 0.22 -4.01
C SER A 65 6.65 -1.16 -3.86
N ALA A 66 7.83 -1.32 -4.45
CA ALA A 66 8.63 -2.54 -4.27
C ALA A 66 8.98 -2.80 -2.81
N ARG A 67 9.09 -1.75 -1.99
CA ARG A 67 9.36 -1.89 -0.54
C ARG A 67 8.16 -2.44 0.22
N ILE A 68 6.93 -2.08 -0.17
CA ILE A 68 5.71 -2.72 0.36
C ILE A 68 5.69 -4.19 -0.08
N GLY A 69 6.01 -4.49 -1.35
CA GLY A 69 6.10 -5.85 -1.85
C GLY A 69 7.08 -6.72 -1.08
N LYS A 70 8.32 -6.25 -0.89
CA LYS A 70 9.33 -6.95 -0.07
C LYS A 70 8.85 -7.18 1.36
N TRP A 71 8.15 -6.22 1.94
CA TRP A 71 7.59 -6.38 3.27
C TRP A 71 6.49 -7.44 3.31
N MET A 72 5.58 -7.47 2.33
CA MET A 72 4.56 -8.52 2.24
C MET A 72 5.19 -9.91 2.07
N ILE A 73 6.21 -10.05 1.22
CA ILE A 73 6.93 -11.33 1.03
C ILE A 73 7.59 -11.79 2.32
N ARG A 74 8.31 -10.90 3.02
CA ARG A 74 8.97 -11.23 4.31
C ARG A 74 7.99 -11.62 5.41
N LYS A 75 6.73 -11.19 5.30
CA LYS A 75 5.64 -11.52 6.22
C LYS A 75 4.82 -12.72 5.76
N GLU A 76 5.23 -13.39 4.68
CA GLU A 76 4.52 -14.53 4.08
C GLU A 76 3.09 -14.18 3.61
N LEU A 77 2.86 -12.90 3.30
CA LEU A 77 1.59 -12.38 2.79
C LEU A 77 1.53 -12.35 1.26
N ALA A 78 2.68 -12.53 0.60
CA ALA A 78 2.85 -12.54 -0.85
C ALA A 78 3.92 -13.57 -1.27
N PRO A 79 3.79 -14.21 -2.44
CA PRO A 79 2.66 -14.12 -3.36
C PRO A 79 1.38 -14.75 -2.79
N TRP A 80 0.25 -14.39 -3.37
CA TRP A 80 -1.05 -14.95 -3.00
C TRP A 80 -1.75 -15.54 -4.22
N GLU A 81 -2.66 -16.48 -3.99
CA GLU A 81 -3.45 -17.10 -5.05
C GLU A 81 -4.31 -16.06 -5.79
N LYS A 82 -4.64 -16.35 -7.05
CA LYS A 82 -5.48 -15.47 -7.86
C LYS A 82 -6.78 -15.11 -7.12
N ASN A 83 -7.12 -13.82 -7.12
CA ASN A 83 -8.28 -13.25 -6.43
C ASN A 83 -8.29 -13.37 -4.89
N ASN A 84 -7.18 -13.77 -4.27
CA ASN A 84 -7.08 -13.90 -2.81
C ASN A 84 -6.03 -12.95 -2.18
N PRO A 85 -6.10 -11.63 -2.39
CA PRO A 85 -5.14 -10.71 -1.79
C PRO A 85 -5.28 -10.63 -0.26
N PRO A 86 -4.17 -10.46 0.48
CA PRO A 86 -4.20 -10.32 1.93
C PRO A 86 -5.00 -9.09 2.35
N SER A 87 -5.66 -9.19 3.50
CA SER A 87 -6.26 -8.03 4.18
C SER A 87 -5.24 -7.43 5.12
N LEU A 88 -5.09 -6.11 5.09
CA LEU A 88 -4.12 -5.39 5.92
C LEU A 88 -4.81 -4.19 6.59
N GLU A 89 -4.16 -3.61 7.59
CA GLU A 89 -4.60 -2.35 8.20
C GLU A 89 -3.62 -1.22 7.87
N LEU A 90 -4.14 -0.16 7.26
CA LEU A 90 -3.43 1.11 7.10
C LEU A 90 -4.00 2.13 8.09
N LYS A 91 -3.24 2.49 9.12
CA LYS A 91 -3.65 3.47 10.13
C LYS A 91 -3.08 4.84 9.76
N HIS A 92 -3.93 5.84 9.61
CA HIS A 92 -3.48 7.24 9.52
C HIS A 92 -2.92 7.68 10.87
N ILE A 93 -1.76 8.32 10.87
CA ILE A 93 -1.09 8.81 12.08
C ILE A 93 -1.28 10.31 12.18
N GLU A 94 -0.67 11.06 11.25
CA GLU A 94 -0.75 12.51 11.14
C GLU A 94 -0.27 12.94 9.77
N GLY A 95 -0.75 14.07 9.24
CA GLY A 95 -0.31 14.60 7.95
C GLY A 95 -0.27 13.51 6.87
N ARG A 96 0.85 13.43 6.14
CA ARG A 96 1.10 12.40 5.11
C ARG A 96 1.62 11.06 5.66
N LYS A 97 1.55 10.82 6.98
CA LYS A 97 2.13 9.65 7.66
C LYS A 97 1.08 8.60 8.01
N PHE A 98 1.40 7.36 7.67
CA PHE A 98 0.57 6.18 7.89
C PHE A 98 1.40 5.04 8.48
N LYS A 99 0.73 4.08 9.11
CA LYS A 99 1.32 2.81 9.56
C LYS A 99 0.61 1.64 8.88
N LEU A 100 1.35 0.75 8.24
CA LEU A 100 0.85 -0.46 7.60
C LEU A 100 1.20 -1.68 8.46
N LYS A 101 0.21 -2.51 8.78
CA LYS A 101 0.40 -3.74 9.55
C LYS A 101 -0.45 -4.89 9.01
N ASN A 102 -0.04 -6.11 9.33
CA ASN A 102 -0.88 -7.29 9.19
C ASN A 102 -2.02 -7.23 10.23
N THR A 103 -3.20 -7.72 9.88
CA THR A 103 -4.36 -7.81 10.79
C THR A 103 -4.32 -9.07 11.63
#